data_AF-A0A662VDK4-F1
#
_entry.id   AF-A0A662VDK4-F1
#
_cell.length_a   1.000
_cell.length_b   1.000
_cell.length_c   1.000
_cell.angle_alpha   90.00
_cell.angle_beta   90.00
_cell.angle_gamma   90.00
#
_symmetry.space_group_name_H-M   'P 1'
#
loop_
_entity.id
_entity.type
_entity.pdbx_description
1 polymer ?
#
loop_
_entity_poly.entity_id
_entity_poly.type
_entity_poly.pdbx_seq_one_letter_code
_entity_poly.pdbx_strand_id
1 'polypeptide(L)'
;MLRILKALIEGLDIAVYSYVKPGAPHRFSTHYLDLHSMVRLLTEAIETYAKAINSGFAVAEGRLGLDKVGLGGLIYDAFSYTARIPAPMEFKGLHLILIPIVVASSYSYKMEGKSPNFISRLNRGMKDILLYTDVNEVLRIYEALKSYGGPYTELLTNLAITRGRIESESMNLLDFYGELGKGDKVIGFFSRKYYIISRLAQKYVELYIRSRDHNVAAREVFSDIALELMNVKVPVRMSSLNDLINLLKVDRELLKKGVNLSGTIPILTSVAFIANLMI
;
A
#
# COMPACT_ATOMS: atom_id res chain seq x y z
N MET A 1 -18.57 4.46 5.16
CA MET A 1 -18.21 4.02 3.80
C MET A 1 -17.69 5.17 2.95
N LEU A 2 -18.52 6.15 2.53
CA LEU A 2 -18.11 7.22 1.61
C LEU A 2 -16.84 7.96 2.04
N ARG A 3 -16.72 8.30 3.33
CA ARG A 3 -15.52 8.95 3.88
C ARG A 3 -14.25 8.13 3.68
N ILE A 4 -14.32 6.82 3.89
CA ILE A 4 -13.16 5.93 3.79
C ILE A 4 -12.74 5.77 2.33
N LEU A 5 -13.72 5.62 1.44
CA LEU A 5 -13.47 5.56 0.01
C LEU A 5 -12.84 6.86 -0.51
N LYS A 6 -13.36 8.01 -0.07
CA LYS A 6 -12.78 9.33 -0.37
C LYS A 6 -11.33 9.43 0.11
N ALA A 7 -11.06 9.10 1.37
CA ALA A 7 -9.71 9.11 1.94
C ALA A 7 -8.75 8.20 1.17
N LEU A 8 -9.22 7.04 0.69
CA LEU A 8 -8.43 6.10 -0.09
C LEU A 8 -8.06 6.67 -1.47
N ILE A 9 -9.04 7.23 -2.19
CA ILE A 9 -8.83 7.86 -3.49
C ILE A 9 -7.88 9.06 -3.35
N GLU A 10 -8.11 9.93 -2.37
CA GLU A 10 -7.24 11.07 -2.09
C GLU A 10 -5.83 10.62 -1.68
N GLY A 11 -5.71 9.54 -0.90
CA GLY A 11 -4.42 8.97 -0.52
C GLY A 11 -3.59 8.52 -1.72
N LEU A 12 -4.23 7.90 -2.72
CA LEU A 12 -3.57 7.50 -3.96
C LEU A 12 -3.23 8.70 -4.83
N ASP A 13 -4.16 9.64 -4.99
CA ASP A 13 -3.95 10.87 -5.75
C ASP A 13 -2.75 11.65 -5.20
N ILE A 14 -2.69 11.85 -3.89
CA ILE A 14 -1.56 12.48 -3.21
C ILE A 14 -0.27 11.68 -3.45
N ALA A 15 -0.30 10.35 -3.32
CA ALA A 15 0.90 9.55 -3.49
C ALA A 15 1.46 9.63 -4.92
N VAL A 16 0.59 9.65 -5.93
CA VAL A 16 0.98 9.68 -7.35
C VAL A 16 1.29 11.11 -7.83
N TYR A 17 0.45 12.09 -7.52
CA TYR A 17 0.50 13.46 -8.06
C TYR A 17 1.09 14.52 -7.12
N SER A 18 1.61 14.13 -5.95
CA SER A 18 2.32 15.11 -5.10
C SER A 18 3.58 15.68 -5.76
N TYR A 19 4.17 16.68 -5.09
CA TYR A 19 5.48 17.26 -5.44
C TYR A 19 6.59 16.22 -5.62
N VAL A 20 7.74 16.69 -6.10
CA VAL A 20 8.87 15.84 -6.49
C VAL A 20 9.25 14.88 -5.36
N LYS A 21 9.14 13.59 -5.67
CA LYS A 21 9.57 12.46 -4.86
C LYS A 21 10.67 11.75 -5.66
N PRO A 22 11.95 12.15 -5.49
CA PRO A 22 13.04 11.67 -6.33
C PRO A 22 13.10 10.15 -6.46
N GLY A 23 13.24 9.65 -7.69
CA GLY A 23 13.29 8.23 -7.99
C GLY A 23 11.93 7.53 -7.99
N ALA A 24 10.82 8.24 -7.76
CA ALA A 24 9.46 7.67 -7.73
C ALA A 24 8.49 8.50 -8.59
N PRO A 25 7.29 7.99 -8.89
CA PRO A 25 6.27 8.76 -9.61
C PRO A 25 5.83 10.04 -8.89
N HIS A 26 5.76 11.14 -9.65
CA HIS A 26 5.29 12.45 -9.20
C HIS A 26 4.84 13.30 -10.39
N ARG A 27 4.02 14.34 -10.16
CA ARG A 27 3.41 15.19 -11.21
C ARG A 27 4.36 15.92 -12.16
N PHE A 28 5.64 15.95 -11.81
CA PHE A 28 6.70 16.64 -12.58
C PHE A 28 7.70 15.65 -13.19
N SER A 29 7.43 14.35 -13.11
CA SER A 29 8.37 13.34 -13.57
C SER A 29 8.44 13.35 -15.10
N THR A 30 9.65 13.31 -15.63
CA THR A 30 9.89 13.09 -17.06
C THR A 30 10.13 11.62 -17.39
N HIS A 31 10.09 10.73 -16.40
CA HIS A 31 10.32 9.29 -16.55
C HIS A 31 9.01 8.50 -16.44
N TYR A 32 8.18 8.82 -15.44
CA TYR A 32 6.86 8.22 -15.28
C TYR A 32 5.80 9.06 -16.00
N LEU A 33 5.66 8.84 -17.31
CA LEU A 33 4.78 9.63 -18.17
C LEU A 33 3.29 9.29 -17.99
N ASP A 34 2.97 8.04 -17.66
CA ASP A 34 1.58 7.58 -17.47
C ASP A 34 1.25 7.37 -15.99
N LEU A 35 1.07 8.47 -15.27
CA LEU A 35 0.55 8.47 -13.89
C LEU A 35 -0.93 8.05 -13.83
N HIS A 36 -1.67 8.20 -14.92
CA HIS A 36 -3.08 7.86 -14.99
C HIS A 36 -3.29 6.35 -14.82
N SER A 37 -2.45 5.51 -15.45
CA SER A 37 -2.50 4.05 -15.28
C SER A 37 -2.40 3.61 -13.81
N MET A 38 -1.62 4.32 -12.99
CA MET A 38 -1.46 4.02 -11.56
C MET A 38 -2.72 4.31 -10.76
N VAL A 39 -3.37 5.43 -11.05
CA VAL A 39 -4.69 5.77 -10.46
C VAL A 39 -5.74 4.77 -10.94
N ARG A 40 -5.67 4.40 -12.22
CA ARG A 40 -6.60 3.47 -12.85
C ARG A 40 -6.62 2.09 -12.20
N LEU A 41 -5.48 1.61 -11.69
CA LEU A 41 -5.43 0.36 -10.91
C LEU A 41 -6.44 0.38 -9.75
N LEU A 42 -6.53 1.48 -9.00
CA LEU A 42 -7.46 1.58 -7.89
C LEU A 42 -8.89 1.81 -8.35
N THR A 43 -9.11 2.68 -9.34
CA THR A 43 -10.47 3.03 -9.77
C THR A 43 -11.16 1.89 -10.50
N GLU A 44 -10.44 1.04 -11.23
CA GLU A 44 -11.01 -0.16 -11.86
C GLU A 44 -11.36 -1.24 -10.83
N ALA A 45 -10.63 -1.29 -9.70
CA ALA A 45 -10.92 -2.18 -8.58
C ALA A 45 -11.80 -1.53 -7.49
N ILE A 46 -12.48 -0.41 -7.78
CA ILE A 46 -13.15 0.40 -6.75
C ILE A 46 -14.27 -0.35 -6.03
N GLU A 47 -15.00 -1.22 -6.74
CA GLU A 47 -16.04 -2.05 -6.14
C GLU A 47 -15.45 -3.05 -5.14
N THR A 48 -14.29 -3.61 -5.45
CA THR A 48 -13.55 -4.48 -4.54
C THR A 48 -13.13 -3.73 -3.28
N TYR A 49 -12.66 -2.50 -3.41
CA TYR A 49 -12.36 -1.66 -2.24
C TYR A 49 -13.61 -1.30 -1.43
N ALA A 50 -14.74 -1.04 -2.09
CA ALA A 50 -16.02 -0.83 -1.39
C ALA A 50 -16.46 -2.09 -0.60
N LYS A 51 -16.31 -3.28 -1.20
CA LYS A 51 -16.55 -4.56 -0.51
C LYS A 51 -15.60 -4.72 0.69
N ALA A 52 -14.31 -4.42 0.54
CA ALA A 52 -13.33 -4.45 1.63
C ALA A 52 -13.71 -3.53 2.80
N ILE A 53 -14.20 -2.31 2.51
CA ILE A 53 -14.70 -1.38 3.52
C ILE A 53 -15.90 -1.98 4.27
N ASN A 54 -16.85 -2.57 3.53
CA ASN A 54 -18.03 -3.20 4.12
C ASN A 54 -17.67 -4.40 4.99
N SER A 55 -16.71 -5.23 4.58
CA SER A 55 -16.21 -6.34 5.41
C SER A 55 -15.60 -5.81 6.72
N GLY A 56 -14.77 -4.77 6.67
CA GLY A 56 -14.21 -4.16 7.89
C GLY A 56 -15.29 -3.63 8.83
N PHE A 57 -16.36 -3.03 8.29
CA PHE A 57 -17.50 -2.58 9.10
C PHE A 57 -18.30 -3.75 9.70
N ALA A 58 -18.55 -4.80 8.93
CA ALA A 58 -19.24 -6.00 9.40
C ALA A 58 -18.48 -6.70 10.54
N VAL A 59 -17.14 -6.72 10.46
CA VAL A 59 -16.28 -7.20 11.55
C VAL A 59 -16.43 -6.34 12.81
N ALA A 60 -16.38 -5.02 12.68
CA ALA A 60 -16.55 -4.12 13.82
C ALA A 60 -17.92 -4.26 14.51
N GLU A 61 -18.95 -4.61 13.74
CA GLU A 61 -20.32 -4.83 14.24
C GLU A 61 -20.54 -6.26 14.75
N GLY A 62 -19.53 -7.13 14.72
CA GLY A 62 -19.64 -8.54 15.13
C GLY A 62 -20.46 -9.42 14.19
N ARG A 63 -20.81 -8.92 13.00
CA ARG A 63 -21.57 -9.66 11.97
C ARG A 63 -20.69 -10.59 11.15
N LEU A 64 -19.37 -10.39 11.18
CA LEU A 64 -18.38 -11.16 10.42
C LEU A 64 -17.15 -11.42 11.29
N GLY A 65 -16.61 -12.65 11.25
CA GLY A 65 -15.31 -12.96 11.84
C GLY A 65 -14.16 -12.41 10.98
N LEU A 66 -13.04 -12.05 11.59
CA LEU A 66 -11.86 -11.56 10.85
C LEU A 66 -11.31 -12.59 9.85
N ASP A 67 -11.36 -13.86 10.22
CA ASP A 67 -11.02 -15.02 9.38
C ASP A 67 -11.94 -15.16 8.16
N LYS A 68 -13.15 -14.59 8.21
CA LYS A 68 -14.18 -14.69 7.16
C LYS A 68 -14.29 -13.46 6.26
N VAL A 69 -13.36 -12.52 6.35
CA VAL A 69 -13.36 -11.27 5.55
C VAL A 69 -13.34 -11.55 4.04
N GLY A 70 -12.81 -12.69 3.60
CA GLY A 70 -12.68 -13.04 2.20
C GLY A 70 -11.54 -12.27 1.49
N LEU A 71 -10.43 -12.03 2.21
CA LEU A 71 -9.30 -11.24 1.71
C LEU A 71 -8.70 -11.78 0.41
N GLY A 72 -8.58 -13.10 0.28
CA GLY A 72 -8.06 -13.72 -0.93
C GLY A 72 -8.99 -13.54 -2.12
N GLY A 73 -10.30 -13.61 -1.89
CA GLY A 73 -11.30 -13.28 -2.92
C GLY A 73 -11.22 -11.82 -3.35
N LEU A 74 -11.13 -10.89 -2.40
CA LEU A 74 -10.98 -9.46 -2.70
C LEU A 74 -9.70 -9.18 -3.51
N ILE A 75 -8.56 -9.76 -3.10
CA ILE A 75 -7.30 -9.59 -3.81
C ILE A 75 -7.39 -10.20 -5.23
N TYR A 76 -7.93 -11.41 -5.36
CA TYR A 76 -8.13 -12.06 -6.65
C TYR A 76 -8.94 -11.21 -7.62
N ASP A 77 -10.08 -10.69 -7.17
CA ASP A 77 -10.95 -9.83 -7.95
C ASP A 77 -10.21 -8.56 -8.41
N ALA A 78 -9.49 -7.89 -7.49
CA ALA A 78 -8.75 -6.68 -7.84
C ALA A 78 -7.65 -6.93 -8.89
N PHE A 79 -6.88 -8.02 -8.77
CA PHE A 79 -5.90 -8.40 -9.79
C PHE A 79 -6.56 -8.73 -11.13
N SER A 80 -7.71 -9.40 -11.10
CA SER A 80 -8.46 -9.76 -12.31
C SER A 80 -8.98 -8.53 -13.05
N TYR A 81 -9.54 -7.54 -12.35
CA TYR A 81 -10.01 -6.29 -12.95
C TYR A 81 -8.88 -5.44 -13.51
N THR A 82 -7.69 -5.51 -12.93
CA THR A 82 -6.55 -4.66 -13.29
C THR A 82 -5.51 -5.32 -14.19
N ALA A 83 -5.68 -6.60 -14.53
CA ALA A 83 -4.73 -7.38 -15.34
C ALA A 83 -4.31 -6.71 -16.65
N ARG A 84 -5.23 -6.00 -17.29
CA ARG A 84 -5.01 -5.35 -18.60
C ARG A 84 -4.45 -3.93 -18.52
N ILE A 85 -4.27 -3.39 -17.32
CA ILE A 85 -3.81 -2.01 -17.13
C ILE A 85 -2.27 -1.97 -17.28
N PRO A 86 -1.74 -1.13 -18.18
CA PRO A 86 -0.30 -1.05 -18.45
C PRO A 86 0.45 -0.20 -17.40
N ALA A 87 0.13 -0.37 -16.11
CA ALA A 87 0.82 0.32 -15.03
C ALA A 87 2.23 -0.26 -14.79
N PRO A 88 3.18 0.51 -14.22
CA PRO A 88 4.50 -0.02 -13.87
C PRO A 88 4.42 -1.22 -12.93
N MET A 89 5.35 -2.17 -13.10
CA MET A 89 5.31 -3.44 -12.40
C MET A 89 5.28 -3.29 -10.87
N GLU A 90 6.06 -2.38 -10.33
CA GLU A 90 6.16 -2.18 -8.89
C GLU A 90 4.87 -1.60 -8.28
N PHE A 91 3.96 -1.10 -9.12
CA PHE A 91 2.62 -0.66 -8.73
C PHE A 91 1.58 -1.76 -8.80
N LYS A 92 1.81 -2.83 -9.56
CA LYS A 92 0.82 -3.90 -9.75
C LYS A 92 0.56 -4.69 -8.45
N GLY A 93 1.50 -4.65 -7.51
CA GLY A 93 1.34 -5.16 -6.15
C GLY A 93 0.50 -4.30 -5.20
N LEU A 94 -0.04 -3.17 -5.66
CA LEU A 94 -0.80 -2.21 -4.84
C LEU A 94 -1.92 -2.90 -4.03
N HIS A 95 -2.65 -3.82 -4.65
CA HIS A 95 -3.80 -4.49 -4.03
C HIS A 95 -3.41 -5.41 -2.88
N LEU A 96 -2.23 -6.05 -2.95
CA LEU A 96 -1.70 -6.91 -1.88
C LEU A 96 -1.51 -6.14 -0.56
N ILE A 97 -1.21 -4.84 -0.68
CA ILE A 97 -0.94 -3.96 0.45
C ILE A 97 -2.23 -3.24 0.89
N LEU A 98 -2.91 -2.58 -0.06
CA LEU A 98 -4.03 -1.71 0.26
C LEU A 98 -5.27 -2.45 0.72
N ILE A 99 -5.60 -3.64 0.19
CA ILE A 99 -6.84 -4.33 0.57
C ILE A 99 -6.84 -4.69 2.06
N PRO A 100 -5.81 -5.37 2.61
CA PRO A 100 -5.73 -5.61 4.05
C PRO A 100 -5.80 -4.32 4.88
N ILE A 101 -5.10 -3.27 4.44
CA ILE A 101 -5.09 -1.97 5.13
C ILE A 101 -6.47 -1.32 5.13
N VAL A 102 -7.21 -1.38 4.02
CA VAL A 102 -8.56 -0.84 3.90
C VAL A 102 -9.52 -1.59 4.82
N VAL A 103 -9.44 -2.91 4.91
CA VAL A 103 -10.25 -3.69 5.86
C VAL A 103 -9.93 -3.27 7.29
N ALA A 104 -8.65 -3.29 7.69
CA ALA A 104 -8.24 -2.95 9.06
C ALA A 104 -8.58 -1.50 9.44
N SER A 105 -8.38 -0.56 8.52
CA SER A 105 -8.70 0.85 8.72
C SER A 105 -10.20 1.07 8.85
N SER A 106 -11.01 0.34 8.06
CA SER A 106 -12.47 0.42 8.14
C SER A 106 -13.00 -0.15 9.44
N TYR A 107 -12.49 -1.33 9.84
CA TYR A 107 -12.74 -1.90 11.16
C TYR A 107 -12.42 -0.91 12.28
N SER A 108 -11.21 -0.34 12.24
CA SER A 108 -10.72 0.55 13.29
C SER A 108 -11.47 1.88 13.33
N TYR A 109 -11.77 2.45 12.17
CA TYR A 109 -12.51 3.70 12.06
C TYR A 109 -13.96 3.53 12.53
N LYS A 110 -14.58 2.38 12.26
CA LYS A 110 -15.94 2.09 12.74
C LYS A 110 -15.99 1.95 14.26
N MET A 111 -14.96 1.36 14.87
CA MET A 111 -14.86 1.17 16.33
C MET A 111 -14.49 2.46 17.07
N GLU A 112 -13.50 3.19 16.57
CA GLU A 112 -12.82 4.26 17.32
C GLU A 112 -13.04 5.65 16.72
N GLY A 113 -13.54 5.75 15.48
CA GLY A 113 -13.61 6.99 14.74
C GLY A 113 -12.23 7.64 14.60
N LYS A 114 -12.15 8.92 14.96
CA LYS A 114 -10.90 9.70 15.02
C LYS A 114 -10.23 9.70 16.40
N SER A 115 -10.62 8.80 17.30
CA SER A 115 -10.04 8.80 18.65
C SER A 115 -8.54 8.49 18.61
N PRO A 116 -7.78 8.88 19.64
CA PRO A 116 -6.37 8.50 19.77
C PRO A 116 -6.13 6.98 19.72
N ASN A 117 -7.14 6.16 20.05
CA ASN A 117 -7.05 4.71 20.03
C ASN A 117 -7.13 4.09 18.63
N PHE A 118 -7.50 4.88 17.60
CA PHE A 118 -7.61 4.42 16.22
C PHE A 118 -6.35 3.69 15.74
N ILE A 119 -5.16 4.24 16.00
CA ILE A 119 -3.89 3.65 15.57
C ILE A 119 -3.59 2.32 16.27
N SER A 120 -3.89 2.23 17.57
CA SER A 120 -3.72 0.99 18.34
C SER A 120 -4.66 -0.11 17.80
N ARG A 121 -5.92 0.27 17.52
CA ARG A 121 -6.91 -0.62 16.92
C ARG A 121 -6.51 -1.07 15.51
N LEU A 122 -6.00 -0.15 14.70
CA LEU A 122 -5.50 -0.42 13.34
C LEU A 122 -4.36 -1.44 13.37
N ASN A 123 -3.35 -1.21 14.21
CA ASN A 123 -2.22 -2.13 14.31
C ASN A 123 -2.66 -3.53 14.77
N ARG A 124 -3.60 -3.61 15.70
CA ARG A 124 -4.18 -4.90 16.11
C ARG A 124 -4.94 -5.56 14.97
N GLY A 125 -5.84 -4.83 14.30
CA GLY A 125 -6.59 -5.35 13.15
C GLY A 125 -5.69 -5.81 12.00
N MET A 126 -4.62 -5.08 11.71
CA MET A 126 -3.61 -5.50 10.73
C MET A 126 -2.92 -6.81 11.15
N LYS A 127 -2.49 -6.90 12.42
CA LYS A 127 -1.88 -8.11 12.98
C LYS A 127 -2.82 -9.31 12.85
N ASP A 128 -4.07 -9.14 13.24
CA ASP A 128 -5.05 -10.21 13.27
C ASP A 128 -5.40 -10.67 11.85
N ILE A 129 -5.56 -9.72 10.91
CA ILE A 129 -5.73 -10.05 9.49
C ILE A 129 -4.57 -10.90 8.96
N LEU A 130 -3.33 -10.49 9.24
CA LEU A 130 -2.15 -11.21 8.76
C LEU A 130 -2.06 -12.63 9.37
N LEU A 131 -2.36 -12.78 10.66
CA LEU A 131 -2.22 -14.06 11.38
C LEU A 131 -3.38 -15.04 11.18
N TYR A 132 -4.62 -14.56 11.10
CA TYR A 132 -5.81 -15.41 11.13
C TYR A 132 -6.46 -15.62 9.76
N THR A 133 -5.79 -15.23 8.68
CA THR A 133 -6.25 -15.58 7.32
C THR A 133 -6.06 -17.07 7.09
N ASP A 134 -7.13 -17.75 6.68
CA ASP A 134 -7.13 -19.18 6.38
C ASP A 134 -6.31 -19.54 5.12
N VAL A 135 -5.85 -20.80 5.08
CA VAL A 135 -5.07 -21.37 3.97
C VAL A 135 -5.81 -21.24 2.64
N ASN A 136 -7.13 -21.41 2.60
CA ASN A 136 -7.89 -21.29 1.35
C ASN A 136 -7.87 -19.86 0.80
N GLU A 137 -7.85 -18.85 1.67
CA GLU A 137 -7.74 -17.46 1.25
C GLU A 137 -6.33 -17.16 0.73
N VAL A 138 -5.29 -17.73 1.35
CA VAL A 138 -3.91 -17.65 0.82
C VAL A 138 -3.80 -18.31 -0.56
N LEU A 139 -4.41 -19.48 -0.75
CA LEU A 139 -4.44 -20.16 -2.04
C LEU A 139 -5.12 -19.32 -3.14
N ARG A 140 -6.18 -18.58 -2.80
CA ARG A 140 -6.80 -17.64 -3.75
C ARG A 140 -5.85 -16.53 -4.17
N ILE A 141 -5.07 -15.99 -3.22
CA ILE A 141 -4.04 -14.98 -3.54
C ILE A 141 -2.95 -15.61 -4.42
N TYR A 142 -2.50 -16.81 -4.10
CA TYR A 142 -1.55 -17.55 -4.93
C TYR A 142 -2.04 -17.71 -6.38
N GLU A 143 -3.30 -18.15 -6.56
CA GLU A 143 -3.88 -18.29 -7.90
C GLU A 143 -4.06 -16.93 -8.60
N ALA A 144 -4.37 -15.86 -7.86
CA ALA A 144 -4.44 -14.50 -8.41
C ALA A 144 -3.08 -14.08 -8.99
N LEU A 145 -2.02 -14.24 -8.20
CA LEU A 145 -0.64 -13.90 -8.59
C LEU A 145 -0.16 -14.73 -9.78
N LYS A 146 -0.46 -16.03 -9.77
CA LYS A 146 -0.13 -16.94 -10.85
C LYS A 146 -0.87 -16.60 -12.15
N SER A 147 -2.16 -16.28 -12.04
CA SER A 147 -3.02 -15.91 -13.19
C SER A 147 -2.67 -14.54 -13.76
N TYR A 148 -2.22 -13.62 -12.91
CA TYR A 148 -1.75 -12.31 -13.32
C TYR A 148 -0.49 -12.39 -14.19
N GLY A 149 0.35 -13.40 -13.94
CA GLY A 149 1.50 -13.71 -14.80
C GLY A 149 2.73 -12.86 -14.53
N GLY A 150 3.74 -13.05 -15.38
CA GLY A 150 4.96 -12.25 -15.41
C GLY A 150 5.77 -12.36 -14.10
N PRO A 151 6.24 -11.25 -13.53
CA PRO A 151 7.14 -11.25 -12.38
C PRO A 151 6.59 -11.94 -11.13
N TYR A 152 5.26 -11.99 -10.95
CA TYR A 152 4.69 -12.72 -9.80
C TYR A 152 4.78 -14.23 -9.99
N THR A 153 4.57 -14.74 -11.20
CA THR A 153 4.79 -16.16 -11.51
C THR A 153 6.26 -16.54 -11.38
N GLU A 154 7.16 -15.67 -11.85
CA GLU A 154 8.61 -15.85 -11.69
C GLU A 154 9.01 -15.81 -10.21
N LEU A 155 8.49 -14.86 -9.43
CA LEU A 155 8.74 -14.76 -7.99
C LEU A 155 8.29 -16.02 -7.24
N LEU A 156 7.07 -16.50 -7.50
CA LEU A 156 6.56 -17.74 -6.91
C LEU A 156 7.44 -18.94 -7.25
N THR A 157 7.89 -19.03 -8.51
CA THR A 157 8.75 -20.12 -9.00
C THR A 157 10.13 -20.07 -8.33
N ASN A 158 10.77 -18.90 -8.31
CA ASN A 158 12.10 -18.69 -7.74
C ASN A 158 12.14 -18.98 -6.23
N LEU A 159 11.04 -18.73 -5.53
CA LEU A 159 10.90 -19.00 -4.10
C LEU A 159 10.37 -20.40 -3.79
N ALA A 160 10.17 -21.24 -4.82
CA ALA A 160 9.56 -22.57 -4.71
C ALA A 160 8.24 -22.56 -3.92
N ILE A 161 7.43 -21.52 -4.10
CA ILE A 161 6.12 -21.40 -3.48
C ILE A 161 5.12 -22.09 -4.40
N THR A 162 4.62 -23.24 -3.95
CA THR A 162 3.63 -24.05 -4.66
C THR A 162 2.37 -24.19 -3.82
N ARG A 163 1.26 -24.52 -4.50
CA ARG A 163 0.02 -24.87 -3.82
C ARG A 163 0.22 -25.93 -2.73
N GLY A 164 0.92 -27.02 -3.05
CA GLY A 164 1.17 -28.10 -2.09
C GLY A 164 1.98 -27.66 -0.88
N ARG A 165 2.95 -26.74 -1.06
CA ARG A 165 3.72 -26.16 0.05
C ARG A 165 2.86 -25.30 0.97
N ILE A 166 2.00 -24.45 0.38
CA ILE A 166 1.05 -23.61 1.12
C ILE A 166 0.13 -24.47 1.99
N GLU A 167 -0.42 -25.53 1.43
CA GLU A 167 -1.30 -26.48 2.12
C GLU A 167 -0.54 -27.27 3.20
N SER A 168 0.64 -27.82 2.89
CA SER A 168 1.41 -28.64 3.83
C SER A 168 1.93 -27.85 5.03
N GLU A 169 2.33 -26.59 4.82
CA GLU A 169 2.80 -25.71 5.89
C GLU A 169 1.66 -24.96 6.59
N SER A 170 0.40 -25.13 6.12
CA SER A 170 -0.77 -24.41 6.62
C SER A 170 -0.54 -22.89 6.69
N MET A 171 0.04 -22.32 5.63
CA MET A 171 0.44 -20.91 5.61
C MET A 171 -0.76 -19.98 5.78
N ASN A 172 -0.68 -19.06 6.74
CA ASN A 172 -1.54 -17.89 6.79
C ASN A 172 -0.96 -16.75 5.92
N LEU A 173 -1.62 -15.59 5.91
CA LEU A 173 -1.19 -14.45 5.09
C LEU A 173 0.17 -13.88 5.53
N LEU A 174 0.46 -13.89 6.84
CA LEU A 174 1.76 -13.47 7.36
C LEU A 174 2.90 -14.36 6.84
N ASP A 175 2.70 -15.68 6.88
CA ASP A 175 3.69 -16.65 6.41
C ASP A 175 3.90 -16.50 4.90
N PHE A 176 2.80 -16.45 4.14
CA PHE A 176 2.84 -16.31 2.69
C PHE A 176 3.50 -14.99 2.24
N TYR A 177 3.13 -13.86 2.84
CA TYR A 177 3.79 -12.58 2.55
C TYR A 177 5.21 -12.53 3.12
N GLY A 178 5.51 -13.29 4.17
CA GLY A 178 6.86 -13.45 4.71
C GLY A 178 7.79 -14.17 3.73
N GLU A 179 7.29 -15.18 3.04
CA GLU A 179 7.99 -15.90 1.98
C GLU A 179 8.14 -15.03 0.72
N LEU A 180 7.05 -14.45 0.20
CA LEU A 180 7.10 -13.52 -0.94
C LEU A 180 8.05 -12.34 -0.66
N GLY A 181 8.08 -11.87 0.58
CA GLY A 181 8.93 -10.79 1.06
C GLY A 181 10.44 -11.05 0.94
N LYS A 182 10.86 -12.30 0.69
CA LYS A 182 12.26 -12.64 0.39
C LYS A 182 12.68 -12.15 -1.00
N GLY A 183 11.75 -12.04 -1.95
CA GLY A 183 11.99 -11.53 -3.30
C GLY A 183 11.33 -10.19 -3.61
N ASP A 184 10.30 -9.78 -2.86
CA ASP A 184 9.64 -8.48 -2.99
C ASP A 184 9.77 -7.66 -1.69
N LYS A 185 10.59 -6.61 -1.73
CA LYS A 185 10.86 -5.76 -0.55
C LYS A 185 9.61 -5.05 -0.03
N VAL A 186 8.66 -4.69 -0.89
CA VAL A 186 7.45 -3.96 -0.50
C VAL A 186 6.53 -4.88 0.30
N ILE A 187 6.31 -6.10 -0.20
CA ILE A 187 5.53 -7.13 0.50
C ILE A 187 6.21 -7.51 1.81
N GLY A 188 7.54 -7.70 1.80
CA GLY A 188 8.31 -8.02 3.01
C GLY A 188 8.29 -6.92 4.07
N PHE A 189 8.33 -5.65 3.64
CA PHE A 189 8.17 -4.51 4.53
C PHE A 189 6.77 -4.48 5.14
N PHE A 190 5.74 -4.69 4.34
CA PHE A 190 4.36 -4.70 4.82
C PHE A 190 4.12 -5.83 5.83
N SER A 191 4.54 -7.06 5.55
CA SER A 191 4.30 -8.20 6.46
C SER A 191 5.00 -8.05 7.81
N ARG A 192 6.24 -7.55 7.82
CA ARG A 192 7.07 -7.48 9.05
C ARG A 192 7.02 -6.13 9.76
N LYS A 193 6.70 -5.06 9.04
CA LYS A 193 6.81 -3.67 9.51
C LYS A 193 5.55 -2.85 9.24
N TYR A 194 4.36 -3.46 9.12
CA TYR A 194 3.09 -2.73 8.92
C TYR A 194 2.86 -1.62 9.98
N TYR A 195 3.31 -1.80 11.22
CA TYR A 195 3.19 -0.77 12.27
C TYR A 195 3.94 0.53 11.93
N ILE A 196 4.98 0.46 11.09
CA ILE A 196 5.68 1.64 10.59
C ILE A 196 4.76 2.47 9.70
N ILE A 197 3.88 1.85 8.92
CA ILE A 197 2.90 2.57 8.09
C ILE A 197 2.01 3.45 8.98
N SER A 198 1.49 2.90 10.08
CA SER A 198 0.67 3.65 11.05
C SER A 198 1.46 4.78 11.74
N ARG A 199 2.72 4.53 12.12
CA ARG A 199 3.61 5.57 12.68
C ARG A 199 3.87 6.70 11.68
N LEU A 200 4.13 6.35 10.42
CA LEU A 200 4.34 7.33 9.36
C LEU A 200 3.06 8.10 9.03
N ALA A 201 1.87 7.48 9.17
CA ALA A 201 0.60 8.17 9.06
C ALA A 201 0.40 9.21 10.17
N GLN A 202 0.77 8.89 11.42
CA GLN A 202 0.78 9.90 12.51
C GLN A 202 1.72 11.06 12.20
N LYS A 203 2.96 10.77 11.76
CA LYS A 203 3.90 11.80 11.32
C LYS A 203 3.33 12.64 10.18
N TYR A 204 2.66 12.01 9.21
CA TYR A 204 1.98 12.71 8.12
C TYR A 204 0.95 13.71 8.66
N VAL A 205 0.11 13.30 9.62
CA VAL A 205 -0.89 14.16 10.25
C VAL A 205 -0.22 15.37 10.92
N GLU A 206 0.84 15.17 11.69
CA GLU A 206 1.60 16.24 12.34
C GLU A 206 2.16 17.25 11.32
N LEU A 207 2.75 16.74 10.24
CA LEU A 207 3.28 17.56 9.15
C LEU A 207 2.19 18.36 8.43
N TYR A 208 1.04 17.73 8.19
CA TYR A 208 -0.11 18.39 7.59
C TYR A 208 -0.70 19.47 8.51
N ILE A 209 -0.84 19.21 9.82
CA ILE A 209 -1.33 20.21 10.77
C ILE A 209 -0.43 21.44 10.79
N ARG A 210 0.90 21.24 10.73
CA ARG A 210 1.91 22.31 10.71
C ARG A 210 1.93 23.10 9.40
N SER A 211 1.89 22.39 8.26
CA SER A 211 2.08 23.00 6.93
C SER A 211 0.79 23.41 6.22
N ARG A 212 -0.33 22.78 6.58
CA ARG A 212 -1.61 22.79 5.84
C ARG A 212 -1.47 22.37 4.37
N ASP A 213 -0.43 21.58 4.04
CA ASP A 213 -0.16 21.11 2.67
C ASP A 213 0.12 19.60 2.64
N HIS A 214 -0.78 18.85 2.00
CA HIS A 214 -0.65 17.41 1.78
C HIS A 214 0.61 17.04 0.99
N ASN A 215 1.08 17.91 0.08
CA ASN A 215 2.27 17.64 -0.71
C ASN A 215 3.54 17.71 0.13
N VAL A 216 3.61 18.68 1.06
CA VAL A 216 4.74 18.80 1.99
C VAL A 216 4.78 17.57 2.90
N ALA A 217 3.65 17.19 3.49
CA ALA A 217 3.55 16.00 4.32
C ALA A 217 3.92 14.72 3.56
N ALA A 218 3.38 14.53 2.34
CA ALA A 218 3.67 13.36 1.51
C ALA A 218 5.15 13.26 1.14
N ARG A 219 5.80 14.37 0.79
CA ARG A 219 7.22 14.37 0.38
C ARG A 219 8.15 14.14 1.56
N GLU A 220 7.87 14.72 2.72
CA GLU A 220 8.66 14.46 3.93
C GLU A 220 8.55 13.00 4.36
N VAL A 221 7.33 12.43 4.38
CA VAL A 221 7.14 11.03 4.74
C VAL A 221 7.69 10.07 3.68
N PHE A 222 7.61 10.43 2.39
CA PHE A 222 8.25 9.67 1.32
C PHE A 222 9.74 9.45 1.57
N SER A 223 10.46 10.47 2.06
CA SER A 223 11.89 10.31 2.37
C SER A 223 12.12 9.27 3.47
N ASP A 224 11.25 9.18 4.47
CA ASP A 224 11.36 8.16 5.51
C ASP A 224 11.03 6.77 4.94
N ILE A 225 10.01 6.67 4.07
CA ILE A 225 9.66 5.41 3.41
C ILE A 225 10.84 4.93 2.56
N ALA A 226 11.46 5.80 1.76
CA ALA A 226 12.60 5.46 0.93
C ALA A 226 13.80 4.96 1.76
N LEU A 227 14.02 5.56 2.94
CA LEU A 227 15.05 5.12 3.86
C LEU A 227 14.71 3.76 4.49
N GLU A 228 13.51 3.59 5.03
CA GLU A 228 13.08 2.40 5.76
C GLU A 228 12.91 1.17 4.86
N LEU A 229 12.47 1.37 3.61
CA LEU A 229 12.19 0.31 2.64
C LEU A 229 13.39 -0.01 1.75
N MET A 230 14.07 1.03 1.25
CA MET A 230 15.08 0.91 0.19
C MET A 230 16.48 1.31 0.64
N ASN A 231 16.63 1.80 1.89
CA ASN A 231 17.89 2.35 2.42
C ASN A 231 18.44 3.51 1.55
N VAL A 232 17.54 4.30 0.96
CA VAL A 232 17.90 5.46 0.12
C VAL A 232 17.53 6.74 0.84
N LYS A 233 18.52 7.57 1.15
CA LYS A 233 18.32 8.89 1.74
C LYS A 233 17.97 9.91 0.65
N VAL A 234 16.82 10.57 0.81
CA VAL A 234 16.32 11.58 -0.13
C VAL A 234 16.27 12.95 0.57
N PRO A 235 16.46 14.08 -0.15
CA PRO A 235 16.34 15.40 0.47
C PRO A 235 14.91 15.71 0.95
N VAL A 236 14.81 16.39 2.10
CA VAL A 236 13.56 16.59 2.86
C VAL A 236 13.09 18.05 2.88
N ARG A 237 13.69 18.98 2.14
CA ARG A 237 13.25 20.39 2.16
C ARG A 237 12.75 20.85 0.80
N MET A 238 11.61 21.54 0.84
CA MET A 238 11.03 22.25 -0.28
C MET A 238 10.37 23.51 0.29
N SER A 239 11.19 24.55 0.46
CA SER A 239 10.78 25.86 0.98
C SER A 239 10.87 26.95 -0.09
N SER A 240 11.53 26.67 -1.21
CA SER A 240 11.80 27.61 -2.29
C SER A 240 11.76 26.92 -3.66
N LEU A 241 11.69 27.73 -4.72
CA LEU A 241 11.83 27.25 -6.10
C LEU A 241 13.18 26.56 -6.34
N ASN A 242 14.25 27.04 -5.68
CA ASN A 242 15.57 26.44 -5.76
C ASN A 242 15.58 25.01 -5.20
N ASP A 243 14.83 24.75 -4.13
CA ASP A 243 14.70 23.41 -3.56
C ASP A 243 13.98 22.46 -4.53
N LEU A 244 12.95 22.93 -5.23
CA LEU A 244 12.27 22.15 -6.27
C LEU A 244 13.23 21.78 -7.41
N ILE A 245 14.02 22.74 -7.89
CA ILE A 245 15.03 22.50 -8.93
C ILE A 245 16.07 21.47 -8.44
N ASN A 246 16.51 21.58 -7.19
CA ASN A 246 17.45 20.62 -6.60
C ASN A 246 16.84 19.21 -6.50
N LEU A 247 15.57 19.10 -6.10
CA LEU A 247 14.87 17.82 -6.07
C LEU A 247 14.75 17.19 -7.47
N LEU A 248 14.46 17.99 -8.51
CA LEU A 248 14.43 17.50 -9.90
C LEU A 248 15.82 17.05 -10.39
N LYS A 249 16.90 17.69 -9.94
CA LYS A 249 18.28 17.22 -10.22
C LYS A 249 18.53 15.87 -9.57
N VAL A 250 18.20 15.73 -8.28
CA VAL A 250 18.36 14.47 -7.55
C VAL A 250 17.50 13.36 -8.16
N ASP A 251 16.27 13.66 -8.57
CA ASP A 251 15.40 12.72 -9.28
C ASP A 251 16.07 12.16 -10.54
N ARG A 252 16.57 13.06 -11.40
CA ARG A 252 17.30 12.67 -12.62
C ARG A 252 18.56 11.87 -12.31
N GLU A 253 19.30 12.21 -11.26
CA GLU A 253 20.50 11.48 -10.86
C GLU A 253 20.20 10.08 -10.37
N LEU A 254 19.16 9.89 -9.55
CA LEU A 254 18.73 8.57 -9.07
C LEU A 254 18.28 7.69 -10.23
N LEU A 255 17.44 8.22 -11.12
CA LEU A 255 16.94 7.49 -12.27
C LEU A 255 18.07 7.12 -13.26
N LYS A 256 19.04 8.02 -13.49
CA LYS A 256 20.25 7.71 -14.29
C LYS A 256 21.09 6.58 -13.68
N LYS A 257 21.08 6.43 -12.36
CA LYS A 257 21.76 5.35 -11.64
C LYS A 257 20.92 4.06 -11.57
N GLY A 258 19.75 4.02 -12.19
CA GLY A 258 18.83 2.88 -12.14
C GLY A 258 18.15 2.71 -10.78
N VAL A 259 18.17 3.71 -9.91
CA VAL A 259 17.49 3.66 -8.60
C VAL A 259 16.01 3.93 -8.82
N ASN A 260 15.21 2.86 -8.81
CA ASN A 260 13.76 2.91 -8.91
C ASN A 260 13.13 2.81 -7.51
N LEU A 261 12.40 3.85 -7.10
CA LEU A 261 11.65 3.94 -5.86
C LEU A 261 10.13 3.90 -6.09
N SER A 262 9.66 3.49 -7.27
CA SER A 262 8.22 3.33 -7.57
C SER A 262 7.50 2.41 -6.57
N GLY A 263 8.16 1.36 -6.08
CA GLY A 263 7.63 0.46 -5.05
C GLY A 263 7.34 1.09 -3.69
N THR A 264 7.78 2.33 -3.45
CA THR A 264 7.41 3.09 -2.23
C THR A 264 5.98 3.63 -2.28
N ILE A 265 5.39 3.76 -3.47
CA ILE A 265 4.10 4.44 -3.65
C ILE A 265 2.91 3.68 -3.04
N PRO A 266 2.82 2.35 -3.10
CA PRO A 266 1.81 1.61 -2.33
C PRO A 266 1.86 1.91 -0.82
N ILE A 267 3.06 2.04 -0.25
CA ILE A 267 3.25 2.38 1.17
C ILE A 267 2.85 3.84 1.42
N LEU A 268 3.27 4.77 0.57
CA LEU A 268 2.89 6.18 0.70
C LEU A 268 1.37 6.39 0.57
N THR A 269 0.73 5.66 -0.34
CA THR A 269 -0.73 5.63 -0.51
C THR A 269 -1.40 5.18 0.78
N SER A 270 -0.89 4.10 1.38
CA SER A 270 -1.39 3.58 2.65
C SER A 270 -1.28 4.59 3.78
N VAL A 271 -0.11 5.24 3.90
CA VAL A 271 0.15 6.31 4.88
C VAL A 271 -0.83 7.46 4.70
N ALA A 272 -0.95 7.99 3.48
CA ALA A 272 -1.81 9.14 3.20
C ALA A 272 -3.29 8.79 3.41
N PHE A 273 -3.71 7.59 3.02
CA PHE A 273 -5.06 7.07 3.29
C PHE A 273 -5.37 7.06 4.79
N ILE A 274 -4.51 6.44 5.61
CA ILE A 274 -4.69 6.36 7.07
C ILE A 274 -4.70 7.76 7.68
N ALA A 275 -3.78 8.63 7.26
CA ALA A 275 -3.71 10.01 7.74
C ALA A 275 -4.98 10.81 7.42
N ASN A 276 -5.53 10.66 6.22
CA ASN A 276 -6.76 11.34 5.79
C ASN A 276 -8.00 10.86 6.57
N LEU A 277 -7.98 9.68 7.19
CA LEU A 277 -9.04 9.26 8.12
C LEU A 277 -8.97 10.00 9.45
N MET A 278 -7.77 10.43 9.86
CA MET A 278 -7.50 11.10 11.13
C MET A 278 -7.67 12.62 11.05
N ILE A 279 -7.42 13.21 9.88
CA ILE A 279 -7.61 14.65 9.59
C ILE A 279 -9.09 15.01 9.46
#